data_AF-A0A7G2IIJ5-F1
#
_entry.id   AF-A0A7G2IIJ5-F1
#
_cell.length_a   1.000
_cell.length_b   1.000
_cell.length_c   1.000
_cell.angle_alpha   90.00
_cell.angle_beta   90.00
_cell.angle_gamma   90.00
#
_symmetry.space_group_name_H-M   'P 1'
#
loop_
_entity.id
_entity.type
_entity.pdbx_description
1 polymer ?
#
loop_
_entity_poly.entity_id
_entity_poly.type
_entity_poly.pdbx_seq_one_letter_code
_entity_poly.pdbx_strand_id
1 'polypeptide(L)'
;MNKGIAMARGRFALFLNSGDILHANAACFIRQLKMQSDQTMVIGDALLDFGNGNKIKRRAKPGWYIYHSLPASHQAIFFPLSGLNVWHYDLQYKISSDYALAAKLYKSGYAFKKLNGLVSEFSMGGVSTTNNLELCRDAKKVQRQILRMPGFWTGLSEYLRLRTTGKTKTLYGKT
;
A
#
# COMPACT_ATOMS: atom_id res chain seq x y z
N MET A 1 -2.38 13.65 4.59
CA MET A 1 -1.60 13.22 3.39
C MET A 1 -1.52 14.32 2.33
N ASN A 2 -2.61 14.78 1.70
CA ASN A 2 -2.55 15.80 0.62
C ASN A 2 -1.81 17.10 0.98
N LYS A 3 -2.01 17.64 2.19
CA LYS A 3 -1.24 18.81 2.67
C LYS A 3 0.27 18.57 2.65
N GLY A 4 0.70 17.36 3.04
CA GLY A 4 2.10 16.96 3.02
C GLY A 4 2.66 16.83 1.60
N ILE A 5 1.85 16.35 0.64
CA ILE A 5 2.23 16.33 -0.79
C ILE A 5 2.52 17.74 -1.28
N ALA A 6 1.63 18.69 -0.99
CA ALA A 6 1.79 20.08 -1.42
C ALA A 6 3.03 20.78 -0.83
N MET A 7 3.53 20.32 0.31
CA MET A 7 4.72 20.87 0.96
C MET A 7 6.01 20.12 0.60
N ALA A 8 5.90 18.91 0.08
CA ALA A 8 7.06 18.07 -0.22
C ALA A 8 7.87 18.66 -1.40
N ARG A 9 9.20 18.60 -1.28
CA ARG A 9 10.15 19.07 -2.32
C ARG A 9 11.12 17.97 -2.80
N GLY A 10 10.95 16.75 -2.27
CA GLY A 10 11.78 15.61 -2.62
C GLY A 10 11.40 14.98 -3.96
N ARG A 11 12.19 13.99 -4.41
CA ARG A 11 11.89 13.25 -5.65
C ARG A 11 10.82 12.17 -5.45
N PHE A 12 10.81 11.58 -4.27
CA PHE A 12 9.84 10.59 -3.83
C PHE A 12 9.22 11.02 -2.50
N ALA A 13 7.99 10.59 -2.25
CA ALA A 13 7.33 10.68 -0.96
C ALA A 13 7.03 9.28 -0.41
N LEU A 14 7.16 9.15 0.91
CA LEU A 14 6.75 7.99 1.68
C LEU A 14 5.72 8.46 2.71
N PHE A 15 4.62 7.72 2.85
CA PHE A 15 3.57 8.05 3.81
C PHE A 15 3.65 7.13 5.01
N LEU A 16 3.84 7.73 6.19
CA LEU A 16 3.87 7.07 7.49
C LEU A 16 2.74 7.64 8.33
N ASN A 17 1.96 6.77 8.98
CA ASN A 17 1.02 7.19 10.01
C ASN A 17 1.75 7.39 11.34
N SER A 18 1.05 7.91 12.33
CA SER A 18 1.61 8.22 13.66
C SER A 18 2.17 7.01 14.42
N GLY A 19 1.70 5.79 14.08
CA GLY A 19 2.19 4.55 14.67
C GLY A 19 3.23 3.80 13.83
N ASP A 20 3.60 4.34 12.66
CA ASP A 20 4.54 3.69 11.74
C ASP A 20 5.95 4.26 11.93
N ILE A 21 6.96 3.40 11.92
CA ILE A 21 8.37 3.82 12.02
C ILE A 21 9.16 3.36 10.80
N LEU A 22 10.20 4.12 10.44
CA LEU A 22 11.20 3.64 9.50
C LEU A 22 12.03 2.54 10.16
N HIS A 23 12.28 1.47 9.40
CA HIS A 23 13.16 0.42 9.88
C HIS A 23 14.60 0.94 10.01
N ALA A 24 15.37 0.45 10.98
CA ALA A 24 16.76 0.91 11.22
C ALA A 24 17.65 0.86 9.96
N ASN A 25 17.44 -0.16 9.12
CA ASN A 25 18.16 -0.34 7.85
C ASN A 25 17.50 0.32 6.62
N ALA A 26 16.48 1.16 6.81
CA ALA A 26 15.77 1.81 5.71
C ALA A 26 16.68 2.74 4.90
N ALA A 27 17.73 3.30 5.51
CA ALA A 27 18.70 4.16 4.81
C ALA A 27 19.36 3.45 3.61
N CYS A 28 19.70 2.17 3.76
CA CYS A 28 20.28 1.35 2.67
C CYS A 28 19.27 1.14 1.54
N PHE A 29 17.98 1.04 1.85
CA PHE A 29 16.92 0.98 0.85
C PHE A 29 16.77 2.33 0.14
N ILE A 30 16.68 3.42 0.90
CA ILE A 30 16.46 4.78 0.36
C ILE A 30 17.59 5.20 -0.58
N ARG A 31 18.84 4.82 -0.32
CA ARG A 31 19.97 5.09 -1.23
C ARG A 31 19.76 4.51 -2.63
N GLN A 32 19.08 3.37 -2.74
CA GLN A 32 18.79 2.73 -4.04
C GLN A 32 17.79 3.53 -4.88
N LEU A 33 16.99 4.43 -4.27
CA LEU A 33 16.04 5.30 -4.96
C LEU A 33 16.74 6.24 -5.94
N LYS A 34 18.01 6.61 -5.69
CA LYS A 34 18.78 7.51 -6.58
C LYS A 34 18.84 6.99 -8.02
N MET A 35 18.91 5.67 -8.18
CA MET A 35 18.99 4.99 -9.49
C MET A 35 17.61 4.72 -10.13
N GLN A 36 16.51 5.06 -9.46
CA GLN A 36 15.17 4.76 -9.96
C GLN A 36 14.57 5.95 -10.71
N SER A 37 13.78 5.63 -11.74
CA SER A 37 13.04 6.61 -12.54
C SER A 37 11.94 7.29 -11.73
N ASP A 38 11.67 8.55 -12.05
CA ASP A 38 10.57 9.33 -11.48
C ASP A 38 9.20 8.91 -12.03
N GLN A 39 9.16 7.94 -12.96
CA GLN A 39 7.95 7.28 -13.44
C GLN A 39 7.77 5.88 -12.84
N THR A 40 8.30 5.64 -11.64
CA THR A 40 8.26 4.33 -11.00
C THR A 40 7.87 4.46 -9.54
N MET A 41 6.85 3.71 -9.12
CA MET A 41 6.55 3.47 -7.71
C MET A 41 7.49 2.39 -7.19
N VAL A 42 8.33 2.74 -6.22
CA VAL A 42 9.33 1.82 -5.68
C VAL A 42 8.76 1.15 -4.43
N ILE A 43 8.78 -0.17 -4.39
CA ILE A 43 8.18 -0.96 -3.31
C ILE A 43 9.22 -1.80 -2.59
N GLY A 44 9.12 -1.84 -1.27
CA GLY A 44 10.00 -2.60 -0.39
C GLY A 44 9.24 -3.51 0.58
N ASP A 45 9.99 -4.25 1.38
CA ASP A 45 9.41 -5.11 2.40
C ASP A 45 9.11 -4.30 3.67
N ALA A 46 8.14 -4.75 4.46
CA ALA A 46 7.80 -4.16 5.76
C ALA A 46 7.85 -5.21 6.87
N LEU A 47 8.14 -4.78 8.09
CA LEU A 47 8.11 -5.62 9.28
C LEU A 47 6.82 -5.34 10.07
N LEU A 48 6.09 -6.40 10.41
CA LEU A 48 4.87 -6.32 11.22
C LEU A 48 5.22 -6.74 12.63
N ASP A 49 5.03 -5.84 13.60
CA ASP A 49 5.20 -6.15 15.02
C ASP A 49 3.84 -6.48 15.65
N PHE A 50 3.74 -7.62 16.32
CA PHE A 50 2.51 -8.08 16.98
C PHE A 50 2.47 -7.72 18.48
N GLY A 51 3.49 -7.01 18.99
CA GLY A 51 3.53 -6.52 20.36
C GLY A 51 3.91 -7.57 21.41
N ASN A 52 4.01 -8.85 21.03
CA ASN A 52 4.46 -9.96 21.88
C ASN A 52 5.89 -10.42 21.54
N GLY A 53 6.68 -9.56 20.89
CA GLY A 53 8.02 -9.91 20.38
C GLY A 53 8.00 -10.71 19.07
N ASN A 54 6.84 -11.14 18.57
CA ASN A 54 6.72 -11.79 17.27
C ASN A 54 6.70 -10.72 16.17
N LYS A 55 7.73 -10.74 15.31
CA LYS A 55 7.83 -9.85 14.15
C LYS A 55 7.80 -10.65 12.86
N ILE A 56 6.86 -10.33 11.96
CA ILE A 56 6.70 -11.03 10.69
C ILE A 56 7.08 -10.10 9.54
N LYS A 57 7.99 -10.57 8.68
CA LYS A 57 8.36 -9.85 7.47
C LYS A 57 7.28 -10.03 6.38
N ARG A 58 6.63 -8.93 6.00
CA ARG A 58 5.73 -8.86 4.84
C ARG A 58 6.50 -8.44 3.61
N ARG A 59 6.70 -9.40 2.69
CA ARG A 59 7.40 -9.16 1.44
C ARG A 59 6.54 -8.40 0.44
N ALA A 60 7.15 -7.46 -0.30
CA ALA A 60 6.52 -6.85 -1.47
C ALA A 60 6.19 -7.91 -2.52
N LYS A 61 4.98 -7.84 -3.06
CA LYS A 61 4.46 -8.67 -4.14
C LYS A 61 4.79 -8.06 -5.50
N PRO A 62 4.70 -8.82 -6.59
CA PRO A 62 4.88 -8.29 -7.95
C PRO A 62 3.89 -7.16 -8.25
N GLY A 63 4.25 -6.26 -9.16
CA GLY A 63 3.44 -5.09 -9.52
C GLY A 63 2.02 -5.42 -10.01
N TRP A 64 1.85 -6.53 -10.73
CA TRP A 64 0.53 -6.99 -11.21
C TRP A 64 -0.45 -7.28 -10.05
N TYR A 65 0.04 -7.47 -8.83
CA TYR A 65 -0.80 -7.68 -7.67
C TYR A 65 -1.73 -6.48 -7.39
N ILE A 66 -1.42 -5.30 -7.96
CA ILE A 66 -2.30 -4.12 -7.93
C ILE A 66 -3.71 -4.41 -8.45
N TYR A 67 -3.92 -5.40 -9.32
CA TYR A 67 -5.28 -5.80 -9.74
C TYR A 67 -6.09 -6.48 -8.64
N HIS A 68 -5.45 -6.93 -7.57
CA HIS A 68 -6.11 -7.53 -6.41
C HIS A 68 -6.04 -6.62 -5.15
N SER A 69 -4.87 -6.02 -4.89
CA SER A 69 -4.60 -5.15 -3.74
C SER A 69 -3.28 -4.41 -3.89
N LEU A 70 -2.97 -3.47 -3.00
CA LEU A 70 -1.63 -2.91 -2.89
C LEU A 70 -0.53 -3.99 -2.87
N PRO A 71 0.53 -3.86 -3.70
CA PRO A 71 1.60 -4.84 -3.82
C PRO A 71 2.55 -4.86 -2.62
N ALA A 72 2.63 -3.77 -1.85
CA ALA A 72 3.36 -3.72 -0.58
C ALA A 72 2.51 -3.02 0.49
N SER A 73 2.95 -3.03 1.74
CA SER A 73 2.37 -2.14 2.77
C SER A 73 2.54 -0.70 2.33
N HIS A 74 1.55 0.17 2.55
CA HIS A 74 1.61 1.57 2.10
C HIS A 74 2.83 2.31 2.69
N GLN A 75 3.18 2.04 3.95
CA GLN A 75 4.41 2.52 4.59
C GLN A 75 5.73 1.98 3.99
N ALA A 76 5.66 1.12 2.96
CA ALA A 76 6.81 0.61 2.22
C ALA A 76 6.71 0.89 0.71
N ILE A 77 5.93 1.90 0.31
CA ILE A 77 5.79 2.37 -1.08
C ILE A 77 6.31 3.80 -1.17
N PHE A 78 7.35 3.99 -1.98
CA PHE A 78 7.83 5.31 -2.37
C PHE A 78 7.12 5.74 -3.66
N PHE A 79 6.33 6.80 -3.54
CA PHE A 79 5.60 7.39 -4.65
C PHE A 79 6.43 8.52 -5.26
N PRO A 80 6.60 8.57 -6.60
CA PRO A 80 7.28 9.69 -7.22
C PRO A 80 6.44 10.96 -7.07
N LEU A 81 7.08 12.06 -6.65
CA LEU A 81 6.38 13.31 -6.38
C LEU A 81 5.76 13.91 -7.65
N SER A 82 6.40 13.70 -8.80
CA SER A 82 5.87 14.04 -10.13
C SER A 82 4.48 13.45 -10.36
N GLY A 83 4.26 12.20 -9.95
CA GLY A 83 2.95 11.54 -10.04
C GLY A 83 1.96 12.06 -9.01
N LEU A 84 2.41 12.31 -7.77
CA LEU A 84 1.56 12.81 -6.68
C LEU A 84 1.03 14.23 -6.92
N ASN A 85 1.78 15.06 -7.63
CA ASN A 85 1.35 16.41 -8.00
C ASN A 85 0.23 16.41 -9.05
N VAL A 86 0.08 15.31 -9.80
CA VAL A 86 -1.02 15.11 -10.75
C VAL A 86 -2.17 14.36 -10.08
N TRP A 87 -1.87 13.30 -9.36
CA TRP A 87 -2.84 12.41 -8.72
C TRP A 87 -2.75 12.50 -7.20
N HIS A 88 -3.80 13.04 -6.58
CA HIS A 88 -3.88 13.24 -5.14
C HIS A 88 -4.69 12.14 -4.47
N TYR A 89 -4.59 12.05 -3.13
CA TYR A 89 -5.48 11.20 -2.37
C TYR A 89 -6.92 11.68 -2.52
N ASP A 90 -7.78 10.73 -2.86
CA ASP A 90 -9.20 10.95 -3.05
C ASP A 90 -9.95 10.62 -1.77
N LEU A 91 -10.57 11.64 -1.18
CA LEU A 91 -11.22 11.58 0.12
C LEU A 91 -12.50 10.71 0.12
N GLN A 92 -12.99 10.32 -1.07
CA GLN A 92 -14.14 9.42 -1.19
C GLN A 92 -13.82 7.99 -0.73
N TYR A 93 -12.54 7.57 -0.78
CA TYR A 93 -12.10 6.25 -0.33
C TYR A 93 -11.64 6.35 1.12
N LYS A 94 -12.52 6.07 2.08
CA LYS A 94 -12.22 6.24 3.51
C LYS A 94 -11.15 5.26 4.01
N ILE A 95 -11.14 4.03 3.49
CA ILE A 95 -10.26 2.97 3.97
C ILE A 95 -9.18 2.61 2.95
N SER A 96 -9.51 2.62 1.65
CA SER A 96 -8.59 2.19 0.58
C SER A 96 -8.00 3.34 -0.23
N SER A 97 -7.79 4.50 0.40
CA SER A 97 -7.26 5.70 -0.26
C SER A 97 -5.88 5.46 -0.89
N ASP A 98 -4.98 4.77 -0.19
CA ASP A 98 -3.65 4.37 -0.70
C ASP A 98 -3.76 3.48 -1.93
N TYR A 99 -4.71 2.54 -1.93
CA TYR A 99 -4.93 1.64 -3.05
C TYR A 99 -5.47 2.37 -4.27
N ALA A 100 -6.42 3.29 -4.06
CA ALA A 100 -6.96 4.13 -5.13
C ALA A 100 -5.85 4.99 -5.77
N LEU A 101 -5.00 5.63 -4.95
CA LEU A 101 -3.89 6.45 -5.42
C LEU A 101 -2.89 5.63 -6.24
N ALA A 102 -2.42 4.50 -5.68
CA ALA A 102 -1.48 3.61 -6.37
C ALA A 102 -2.07 3.07 -7.69
N ALA A 103 -3.36 2.76 -7.72
CA ALA A 103 -4.05 2.32 -8.94
C ALA A 103 -4.14 3.43 -10.00
N LYS A 104 -4.42 4.69 -9.61
CA LYS A 104 -4.46 5.85 -10.53
C LYS A 104 -3.09 6.10 -11.14
N LEU A 105 -2.04 6.07 -10.32
CA LEU A 105 -0.65 6.19 -10.78
C LEU A 105 -0.28 5.04 -11.72
N TYR A 106 -0.58 3.80 -11.35
CA TYR A 106 -0.30 2.64 -12.20
C TYR A 106 -0.95 2.74 -13.58
N LYS A 107 -2.22 3.17 -13.63
CA LYS A 107 -2.95 3.40 -14.89
C LYS A 107 -2.40 4.57 -15.72
N SER A 108 -1.71 5.49 -15.08
CA SER A 108 -1.09 6.65 -15.72
C SER A 108 0.36 6.40 -16.17
N GLY A 109 0.79 5.13 -16.19
CA GLY A 109 2.11 4.71 -16.68
C GLY A 109 3.19 4.56 -15.61
N TYR A 110 2.88 4.77 -14.33
CA TYR A 110 3.85 4.61 -13.25
C TYR A 110 4.00 3.11 -12.90
N ALA A 111 5.07 2.49 -13.36
CA ALA A 111 5.31 1.07 -13.10
C ALA A 111 5.71 0.81 -11.64
N PHE A 112 5.52 -0.41 -11.16
CA PHE A 112 6.05 -0.84 -9.86
C PHE A 112 7.44 -1.46 -10.02
N LYS A 113 8.40 -0.99 -9.22
CA LYS A 113 9.72 -1.63 -9.08
C LYS A 113 9.92 -2.12 -7.66
N LYS A 114 10.08 -3.43 -7.51
CA LYS A 114 10.45 -4.03 -6.24
C LYS A 114 11.96 -3.91 -6.03
N LEU A 115 12.36 -3.41 -4.87
CA LEU A 115 13.74 -3.44 -4.38
C LEU A 115 13.83 -4.32 -3.14
N ASN A 116 15.04 -4.83 -2.88
CA ASN A 116 15.30 -5.65 -1.71
C ASN A 116 15.62 -4.77 -0.50
N GLY A 117 14.93 -5.01 0.61
CA GLY A 117 15.20 -4.35 1.89
C GLY A 117 13.93 -4.04 2.67
N LEU A 118 14.11 -3.82 3.97
CA LEU A 118 13.05 -3.38 4.88
C LEU A 118 12.97 -1.85 4.89
N VAL A 119 11.77 -1.33 4.67
CA VAL A 119 11.49 0.12 4.66
C VAL A 119 10.90 0.58 5.99
N SER A 120 9.88 -0.12 6.47
CA SER A 120 9.09 0.30 7.60
C SER A 120 8.82 -0.84 8.56
N GLU A 121 8.58 -0.48 9.81
CA GLU A 121 8.05 -1.34 10.85
C GLU A 121 6.78 -0.72 11.42
N PHE A 122 5.75 -1.54 11.67
CA PHE A 122 4.48 -1.05 12.18
C PHE A 122 3.80 -2.08 13.05
N SER A 123 3.09 -1.59 14.07
CA SER A 123 2.37 -2.43 15.02
C SER A 123 1.03 -2.89 14.46
N MET A 124 0.78 -4.19 14.52
CA MET A 124 -0.50 -4.80 14.15
C MET A 124 -1.49 -4.63 15.31
N GLY A 125 -2.22 -3.52 15.30
CA GLY A 125 -3.27 -3.24 16.29
C GLY A 125 -4.27 -2.13 15.90
N GLY A 126 -4.01 -1.40 14.81
CA GLY A 126 -4.82 -0.27 14.35
C GLY A 126 -6.16 -0.64 13.71
N VAL A 127 -6.99 0.39 13.55
CA VAL A 127 -8.40 0.39 13.10
C VAL A 127 -8.66 -0.35 11.77
N SER A 128 -7.62 -0.65 10.99
CA SER A 128 -7.69 -1.43 9.74
C SER A 128 -8.16 -2.88 9.89
N THR A 129 -8.44 -3.36 11.11
CA THR A 129 -9.00 -4.70 11.36
C THR A 129 -10.52 -4.73 11.58
N THR A 130 -11.17 -3.57 11.72
CA THR A 130 -12.55 -3.53 12.24
C THR A 130 -13.62 -3.43 11.14
N ASN A 131 -13.33 -2.85 9.97
CA ASN A 131 -14.35 -2.59 8.93
C ASN A 131 -14.09 -3.29 7.56
N ASN A 132 -14.08 -4.62 7.57
CA ASN A 132 -13.77 -5.46 6.40
C ASN A 132 -14.72 -5.26 5.21
N LEU A 133 -16.00 -4.98 5.47
CA LEU A 133 -17.00 -4.79 4.41
C LEU A 133 -16.76 -3.49 3.64
N GLU A 134 -16.47 -2.39 4.34
CA GLU A 134 -16.11 -1.13 3.70
C GLU A 134 -14.80 -1.24 2.93
N LEU A 135 -13.80 -1.92 3.48
CA LEU A 135 -12.53 -2.19 2.80
C LEU A 135 -12.72 -3.00 1.51
N CYS A 136 -13.60 -4.01 1.50
CA CYS A 136 -13.92 -4.76 0.28
C CYS A 136 -14.71 -3.91 -0.73
N ARG A 137 -15.68 -3.12 -0.26
CA ARG A 137 -16.46 -2.22 -1.13
C ARG A 137 -15.58 -1.17 -1.81
N ASP A 138 -14.69 -0.53 -1.06
CA ASP A 138 -13.76 0.46 -1.62
C ASP A 138 -12.78 -0.21 -2.59
N ALA A 139 -12.21 -1.37 -2.24
CA ALA A 139 -11.33 -2.10 -3.14
C ALA A 139 -12.04 -2.49 -4.46
N LYS A 140 -13.30 -2.91 -4.39
CA LYS A 140 -14.14 -3.23 -5.56
C LYS A 140 -14.38 -2.00 -6.43
N LYS A 141 -14.64 -0.84 -5.82
CA LYS A 141 -14.77 0.45 -6.54
C LYS A 141 -13.48 0.79 -7.28
N VAL A 142 -12.32 0.69 -6.63
CA VAL A 142 -11.00 0.93 -7.25
C VAL A 142 -10.79 -0.02 -8.45
N GLN A 143 -11.10 -1.31 -8.29
CA GLN A 143 -10.95 -2.30 -9.35
C GLN A 143 -11.81 -2.01 -10.58
N ARG A 144 -13.07 -1.63 -10.38
CA ARG A 144 -14.00 -1.34 -11.48
C ARG A 144 -13.74 0.03 -12.11
N GLN A 145 -13.62 1.07 -11.30
CA GLN A 145 -13.60 2.45 -11.78
C GLN A 145 -12.21 2.90 -12.27
N ILE A 146 -11.15 2.51 -11.55
CA ILE A 146 -9.78 2.94 -11.87
C ILE A 146 -9.10 1.86 -12.71
N LEU A 147 -9.07 0.62 -12.23
CA LEU A 147 -8.36 -0.46 -12.93
C LEU A 147 -9.11 -1.00 -14.15
N ARG A 148 -10.40 -0.65 -14.30
CA ARG A 148 -11.29 -1.11 -15.38
C ARG A 148 -11.34 -2.63 -15.51
N MET A 149 -11.36 -3.32 -14.38
CA MET A 149 -11.43 -4.79 -14.36
C MET A 149 -12.83 -5.29 -14.75
N PRO A 150 -12.93 -6.38 -15.52
CA PRO A 150 -14.23 -7.00 -15.79
C PRO A 150 -14.93 -7.47 -14.51
N GLY A 151 -16.27 -7.52 -14.57
CA GLY A 151 -17.11 -7.84 -13.42
C GLY A 151 -16.80 -9.19 -12.78
N PHE A 152 -16.52 -10.21 -13.60
CA PHE A 152 -16.13 -11.56 -13.17
C PHE A 152 -14.85 -11.54 -12.32
N TRP A 153 -13.76 -10.96 -12.83
CA TRP A 153 -12.48 -10.87 -12.14
C TRP A 153 -12.56 -10.04 -10.86
N THR A 154 -13.36 -8.98 -10.88
CA THR A 154 -13.64 -8.18 -9.69
C THR A 154 -14.32 -9.02 -8.60
N GLY A 155 -15.33 -9.82 -8.97
CA GLY A 155 -16.04 -10.70 -8.03
C GLY A 155 -15.12 -11.78 -7.45
N LEU A 156 -14.27 -12.40 -8.28
CA LEU A 156 -13.27 -13.36 -7.82
C LEU A 156 -12.27 -12.73 -6.84
N SER A 157 -11.80 -11.52 -7.14
CA SER A 157 -10.91 -10.78 -6.25
C SER A 157 -11.55 -10.46 -4.90
N GLU A 158 -12.81 -10.02 -4.89
CA GLU A 158 -13.58 -9.74 -3.67
C GLU A 158 -13.73 -11.01 -2.81
N TYR A 159 -14.06 -12.13 -3.44
CA TYR A 159 -14.17 -13.43 -2.76
C TYR A 159 -12.84 -13.88 -2.13
N LEU A 160 -11.74 -13.78 -2.86
CA LEU A 160 -10.40 -14.11 -2.35
C LEU A 160 -9.99 -13.19 -1.19
N ARG A 161 -10.36 -11.92 -1.26
CA ARG A 161 -10.09 -10.94 -0.18
C ARG A 161 -10.88 -11.29 1.07
N LEU A 162 -12.18 -11.60 0.97
CA LEU A 162 -12.99 -12.02 2.10
C LEU A 162 -12.44 -13.28 2.79
N ARG A 163 -11.98 -14.28 2.02
CA ARG A 163 -11.35 -15.50 2.57
C ARG A 163 -10.04 -15.22 3.30
N THR A 164 -9.20 -14.34 2.78
CA THR A 164 -7.90 -14.01 3.39
C THR A 164 -8.07 -13.13 4.62
N THR A 165 -9.02 -12.21 4.63
CA THR A 165 -9.36 -11.38 5.80
C THR A 165 -10.01 -12.20 6.92
N GLY A 166 -10.81 -13.22 6.59
CA GLY A 166 -11.36 -14.16 7.58
C GLY A 166 -10.29 -15.00 8.28
N LYS A 167 -9.31 -15.54 7.52
CA LYS A 167 -8.19 -16.31 8.08
C LYS A 167 -7.22 -15.48 8.92
N THR A 168 -7.10 -14.19 8.62
CA THR A 168 -6.28 -13.31 9.44
C THR A 168 -6.93 -13.12 10.80
N LYS A 169 -8.24 -12.82 10.91
CA LYS A 169 -8.94 -12.72 12.21
C LYS A 169 -8.74 -13.92 13.13
N THR A 170 -8.82 -15.15 12.60
CA THR A 170 -8.58 -16.37 13.39
C THR A 170 -7.15 -16.53 13.86
N LEU A 171 -6.17 -16.01 13.11
CA LEU A 171 -4.76 -15.93 13.57
C LEU A 171 -4.53 -14.83 14.62
N TYR A 172 -5.38 -13.80 14.69
CA TYR A 172 -5.22 -12.64 15.58
C TYR A 172 -5.99 -12.72 16.89
N GLY A 173 -6.69 -13.83 17.19
CA GLY A 173 -7.39 -14.01 18.47
C GLY A 173 -8.45 -12.94 18.80
N LYS A 174 -8.92 -12.20 17.79
CA LYS A 174 -10.04 -11.25 17.92
C LYS A 174 -11.30 -11.93 17.40
N THR A 175 -11.96 -12.68 18.29
CA THR A 175 -13.40 -12.97 18.22
C THR A 175 -14.20 -11.69 18.29
#